data_AF-A0A7S4HZ56-F1
#
_entry.id   AF-A0A7S4HZ56-F1
#
_cell.length_a   1.000
_cell.length_b   1.000
_cell.length_c   1.000
_cell.angle_alpha   90.00
_cell.angle_beta   90.00
_cell.angle_gamma   90.00
#
_symmetry.space_group_name_H-M   'P 1'
#
loop_
_entity.id
_entity.type
_entity.pdbx_description
1 polymer ?
#
loop_
_entity_poly.entity_id
_entity_poly.type
_entity_poly.pdbx_seq_one_letter_code
_entity_poly.pdbx_strand_id
1 'polypeptide(L)'
;IYNSKIPAPLSVVCAVIKFHIETSGAEAASDPNLRSLAAGFFLHFLCPIFVDPAAAGININLPKNTRRGMILCAKLLQTLANGNRFDVGYMQAMNPFLDRNEARFSQFCAEVVESGNDLAPYVFKSLPPSVEFELWWNLYCFIVRNREKIYEITSRKEPKATEELQKQLLVSNQYLLELYREYSQFWKQKSTPENDQKYKDA
;
A
#
# COMPACT_ATOMS: atom_id res chain seq x y z
N ILE A 1 8.87 21.84 -8.51
CA ILE A 1 9.31 20.77 -7.58
C ILE A 1 8.21 19.71 -7.63
N TYR A 2 8.53 18.50 -8.09
CA TYR A 2 7.62 17.42 -8.53
C TYR A 2 6.93 17.61 -9.91
N ASN A 3 7.70 17.43 -10.99
CA ASN A 3 7.17 17.19 -12.34
C ASN A 3 6.85 15.69 -12.60
N SER A 4 7.00 14.84 -11.58
CA SER A 4 6.61 13.45 -11.61
C SER A 4 5.09 13.35 -11.39
N LYS A 5 4.39 12.59 -12.24
CA LYS A 5 2.94 12.30 -12.10
C LYS A 5 2.63 11.36 -10.92
N ILE A 6 3.63 10.98 -10.14
CA ILE A 6 3.52 9.98 -9.08
C ILE A 6 3.33 10.72 -7.75
N PRO A 7 2.35 10.32 -6.94
CA PRO A 7 2.13 10.92 -5.63
C PRO A 7 3.40 10.87 -4.76
N ALA A 8 3.74 12.00 -4.15
CA ALA A 8 4.93 12.12 -3.29
C ALA A 8 5.07 11.01 -2.21
N PRO A 9 4.00 10.54 -1.53
CA PRO A 9 4.12 9.40 -0.61
C PRO A 9 4.69 8.14 -1.25
N LEU A 10 4.27 7.83 -2.48
CA LEU A 10 4.70 6.64 -3.20
C LEU A 10 6.16 6.76 -3.64
N SER A 11 6.56 7.96 -4.07
CA SER A 11 7.96 8.25 -4.39
C SER A 11 8.87 8.01 -3.17
N VAL A 12 8.47 8.46 -1.97
CA VAL A 12 9.23 8.24 -0.73
C VAL A 12 9.35 6.76 -0.40
N VAL A 13 8.26 6.00 -0.50
CA VAL A 13 8.30 4.53 -0.28
C VAL A 13 9.26 3.85 -1.26
N CYS A 14 9.23 4.24 -2.54
CA CYS A 14 10.16 3.70 -3.54
C CYS A 14 11.62 4.03 -3.20
N ALA A 15 11.91 5.24 -2.72
CA ALA A 15 13.26 5.64 -2.32
C ALA A 15 13.77 4.87 -1.11
N VAL A 16 12.92 4.66 -0.09
CA VAL A 16 13.27 3.86 1.10
C VAL A 16 13.57 2.41 0.70
N ILE A 17 12.73 1.80 -0.13
CA ILE A 17 12.97 0.43 -0.61
C ILE A 17 14.25 0.36 -1.43
N LYS A 18 14.46 1.31 -2.35
CA LYS A 18 15.70 1.43 -3.13
C LYS A 18 16.93 1.51 -2.23
N PHE A 19 16.93 2.42 -1.25
CA PHE A 19 18.02 2.58 -0.29
C PHE A 19 18.33 1.28 0.45
N HIS A 20 17.31 0.53 0.88
CA HIS A 20 17.50 -0.76 1.54
C HIS A 20 18.05 -1.85 0.60
N ILE A 21 17.61 -1.88 -0.66
CA ILE A 21 18.15 -2.79 -1.68
C ILE A 21 19.64 -2.51 -1.94
N GLU A 22 20.00 -1.23 -2.09
CA GLU A 22 21.37 -0.80 -2.34
C GLU A 22 22.30 -1.04 -1.14
N THR A 23 21.80 -0.85 0.08
CA THR A 23 22.59 -1.03 1.32
C THR A 23 22.72 -2.48 1.79
N SER A 24 21.83 -3.38 1.37
CA SER A 24 21.86 -4.79 1.80
C SER A 24 23.01 -5.60 1.18
N GLY A 25 23.89 -4.99 0.37
CA GLY A 25 25.13 -5.61 -0.09
C GLY A 25 24.95 -6.79 -1.05
N ALA A 26 23.72 -7.07 -1.52
CA ALA A 26 23.58 -7.80 -2.76
C ALA A 26 24.32 -7.00 -3.84
N GLU A 27 24.96 -7.65 -4.82
CA GLU A 27 25.68 -7.03 -5.96
C GLU A 27 24.71 -6.27 -6.91
N ALA A 28 23.77 -5.53 -6.34
CA ALA A 28 22.39 -5.34 -6.73
C ALA A 28 22.06 -3.88 -7.06
N ALA A 29 23.09 -3.04 -7.21
CA ALA A 29 22.95 -1.77 -7.93
C ALA A 29 22.87 -1.98 -9.46
N SER A 30 22.69 -3.23 -9.93
CA SER A 30 22.31 -3.51 -11.31
C SER A 30 20.83 -3.14 -11.54
N ASP A 31 20.56 -2.49 -12.68
CA ASP A 31 19.25 -2.19 -13.29
C ASP A 31 18.09 -3.18 -12.97
N PRO A 32 18.28 -4.53 -12.93
CA PRO A 32 17.22 -5.49 -12.58
C PRO A 32 16.55 -5.31 -11.20
N ASN A 33 17.21 -4.72 -10.20
CA ASN A 33 16.58 -4.54 -8.88
C ASN A 33 15.66 -3.32 -8.84
N LEU A 34 16.01 -2.24 -9.53
CA LEU A 34 15.13 -1.09 -9.72
C LEU A 34 13.92 -1.47 -10.59
N ARG A 35 14.16 -2.31 -11.62
CA ARG A 35 13.08 -2.90 -12.40
C ARG A 35 12.13 -3.73 -11.54
N SER A 36 12.65 -4.53 -10.61
CA SER A 36 11.84 -5.35 -9.69
C SER A 36 10.97 -4.50 -8.76
N LEU A 37 11.49 -3.37 -8.27
CA LEU A 37 10.71 -2.41 -7.48
C LEU A 37 9.53 -1.85 -8.29
N ALA A 38 9.79 -1.40 -9.53
CA ALA A 38 8.73 -0.93 -10.41
C ALA A 38 7.74 -2.05 -10.79
N ALA A 39 8.22 -3.27 -11.04
CA ALA A 39 7.35 -4.41 -11.33
C ALA A 39 6.45 -4.76 -10.14
N GLY A 40 6.94 -4.62 -8.91
CA GLY A 40 6.16 -4.74 -7.68
C GLY A 40 5.07 -3.66 -7.56
N PHE A 41 5.36 -2.42 -7.97
CA PHE A 41 4.38 -1.35 -8.05
C PHE A 41 3.26 -1.67 -9.05
N PHE A 42 3.60 -2.15 -10.25
CA PHE A 42 2.58 -2.60 -11.21
C PHE A 42 1.77 -3.78 -10.66
N LEU A 43 2.41 -4.74 -10.00
CA LEU A 43 1.75 -5.96 -9.53
C LEU A 43 0.75 -5.70 -8.40
N HIS A 44 1.13 -4.87 -7.43
CA HIS A 44 0.35 -4.69 -6.20
C HIS A 44 -0.49 -3.42 -6.16
N PHE A 45 -0.25 -2.47 -7.07
CA PHE A 45 -0.98 -1.20 -7.08
C PHE A 45 -1.77 -1.00 -8.38
N LEU A 46 -1.10 -0.96 -9.54
CA LEU A 46 -1.78 -0.64 -10.80
C LEU A 46 -2.61 -1.81 -11.36
N CYS A 47 -2.04 -3.02 -11.47
CA CYS A 47 -2.74 -4.17 -12.06
C CYS A 47 -4.04 -4.55 -11.31
N PRO A 48 -4.12 -4.48 -9.96
CA PRO A 48 -5.37 -4.70 -9.25
C PRO A 48 -6.50 -3.78 -9.70
N ILE A 49 -6.20 -2.51 -10.02
CA ILE A 49 -7.19 -1.56 -10.56
C ILE A 49 -7.74 -2.04 -11.91
N PHE A 50 -6.90 -2.61 -12.78
CA PHE A 50 -7.36 -3.14 -14.08
C PHE A 50 -8.18 -4.42 -13.92
N VAL A 51 -7.84 -5.28 -12.95
CA VAL A 51 -8.49 -6.57 -12.75
C VAL A 51 -9.84 -6.41 -12.05
N ASP A 52 -9.89 -5.56 -11.02
CA ASP A 52 -11.09 -5.27 -10.26
C ASP A 52 -11.12 -3.81 -9.74
N PRO A 53 -11.59 -2.86 -10.56
CA PRO A 53 -11.65 -1.45 -10.18
C PRO A 53 -12.45 -1.20 -8.90
N ALA A 54 -13.55 -1.95 -8.69
CA ALA A 54 -14.42 -1.77 -7.54
C ALA A 54 -13.72 -2.12 -6.23
N ALA A 55 -12.94 -3.20 -6.21
CA ALA A 55 -12.11 -3.56 -5.05
C ALA A 55 -11.02 -2.51 -4.76
N ALA A 56 -10.57 -1.78 -5.78
CA ALA A 56 -9.65 -0.66 -5.64
C ALA A 56 -10.35 0.69 -5.29
N GLY A 57 -11.65 0.67 -4.99
CA GLY A 57 -12.43 1.87 -4.67
C GLY A 57 -12.81 2.72 -5.88
N ILE A 58 -12.63 2.21 -7.09
CA ILE A 58 -12.94 2.89 -8.35
C ILE A 58 -14.26 2.35 -8.91
N ASN A 59 -15.34 3.11 -8.72
CA ASN A 59 -16.67 2.76 -9.22
C ASN A 59 -16.82 3.14 -10.70
N ILE A 60 -16.45 2.23 -11.59
CA ILE A 60 -16.67 2.35 -13.04
C ILE A 60 -17.63 1.25 -13.48
N ASN A 61 -18.71 1.63 -14.16
CA ASN A 61 -19.64 0.67 -14.76
C ASN A 61 -19.08 0.12 -16.07
N LEU A 62 -18.29 -0.95 -15.97
CA LEU A 62 -17.68 -1.61 -17.13
C LEU A 62 -18.60 -2.70 -17.70
N PRO A 63 -18.86 -2.70 -19.02
CA PRO A 63 -19.50 -3.82 -19.68
C PRO A 63 -18.79 -5.16 -19.41
N LYS A 64 -19.54 -6.25 -19.26
CA LYS A 64 -18.98 -7.58 -18.92
C LYS A 64 -17.92 -8.06 -19.93
N ASN A 65 -18.08 -7.70 -21.20
CA ASN A 65 -17.12 -8.01 -22.27
C ASN A 65 -15.79 -7.24 -22.16
N THR A 66 -15.76 -6.08 -21.48
CA THR A 66 -14.54 -5.26 -21.30
C THR A 66 -13.63 -5.81 -20.20
N ARG A 67 -14.19 -6.53 -19.20
CA ARG A 67 -13.43 -7.07 -18.06
C ARG A 67 -12.28 -7.98 -18.52
N ARG A 68 -12.54 -8.87 -19.47
CA ARG A 68 -11.50 -9.75 -20.03
C ARG A 68 -10.39 -8.94 -20.70
N GLY A 69 -10.74 -7.89 -21.44
CA GLY A 69 -9.77 -6.99 -22.07
C GLY A 69 -8.86 -6.32 -21.06
N MET A 70 -9.41 -5.80 -19.96
CA MET A 70 -8.61 -5.15 -18.91
C MET A 70 -7.67 -6.11 -18.19
N ILE A 71 -8.10 -7.34 -17.92
CA ILE A 71 -7.22 -8.39 -17.37
C ILE A 71 -6.05 -8.68 -18.31
N LEU A 72 -6.30 -8.76 -19.62
CA LEU A 72 -5.24 -8.96 -20.61
C LEU A 72 -4.29 -7.75 -20.68
N CYS A 73 -4.81 -6.52 -20.57
CA CYS A 73 -3.98 -5.32 -20.44
C CYS A 73 -3.11 -5.35 -19.18
N ALA A 74 -3.66 -5.74 -18.02
CA ALA A 74 -2.90 -5.88 -16.77
C ALA A 74 -1.76 -6.90 -16.94
N LYS A 75 -2.05 -8.06 -17.54
CA LYS A 75 -1.05 -9.10 -17.80
C LYS A 75 0.03 -8.62 -18.76
N LEU A 76 -0.33 -7.86 -19.79
CA LEU A 76 0.62 -7.25 -20.73
C LEU A 76 1.54 -6.24 -20.02
N LEU A 77 0.98 -5.33 -19.23
CA LEU A 77 1.73 -4.34 -18.46
C LEU A 77 2.67 -5.00 -17.44
N GLN A 78 2.20 -6.03 -16.74
CA GLN A 78 3.04 -6.78 -15.80
C GLN A 78 4.19 -7.51 -16.50
N THR A 79 3.92 -8.11 -17.66
CA THR A 79 4.96 -8.80 -18.45
C THR A 79 6.03 -7.80 -18.91
N LEU A 80 5.61 -6.61 -19.35
CA LEU A 80 6.51 -5.53 -19.72
C LEU A 80 7.32 -5.03 -18.51
N ALA A 81 6.69 -4.88 -17.34
CA ALA A 81 7.37 -4.47 -16.13
C ALA A 81 8.43 -5.46 -15.66
N ASN A 82 8.14 -6.75 -15.76
CA ASN A 82 9.09 -7.81 -15.44
C ASN A 82 10.25 -7.92 -16.45
N GLY A 83 10.13 -7.32 -17.64
CA GLY A 83 11.10 -7.52 -18.73
C GLY A 83 11.01 -8.87 -19.41
N ASN A 84 9.87 -9.52 -19.27
CA ASN A 84 9.65 -10.84 -19.82
C ASN A 84 9.00 -10.76 -21.20
N ARG A 85 8.89 -11.93 -21.84
CA ARG A 85 8.07 -12.16 -23.03
C ARG A 85 7.10 -13.30 -22.75
N PHE A 86 6.09 -13.42 -23.60
CA PHE A 86 5.23 -14.59 -23.56
C PHE A 86 5.92 -15.74 -24.29
N ASP A 87 6.18 -16.83 -23.56
CA ASP A 87 6.91 -17.97 -24.10
C ASP A 87 6.05 -18.86 -25.00
N VAL A 88 4.75 -19.03 -24.68
CA VAL A 88 3.80 -19.86 -25.43
C VAL A 88 2.36 -19.34 -25.30
N GLY A 89 1.52 -19.60 -26.32
CA GLY A 89 0.07 -19.38 -26.30
C GLY A 89 -0.40 -18.07 -26.93
N TYR A 90 -1.71 -17.80 -26.80
CA TYR A 90 -2.40 -16.71 -27.52
C TYR A 90 -1.85 -15.29 -27.27
N MET A 91 -1.02 -15.09 -26.24
CA MET A 91 -0.40 -13.80 -25.94
C MET A 91 0.96 -13.58 -26.64
N GLN A 92 1.56 -14.59 -27.27
CA GLN A 92 2.81 -14.44 -28.03
C GLN A 92 2.73 -13.36 -29.13
N ALA A 93 1.56 -13.20 -29.74
CA ALA A 93 1.31 -12.15 -30.73
C ALA A 93 1.53 -10.72 -30.19
N MET A 94 1.59 -10.55 -28.86
CA MET A 94 1.88 -9.29 -28.20
C MET A 94 3.38 -9.02 -27.98
N ASN A 95 4.26 -10.00 -28.20
CA ASN A 95 5.71 -9.81 -28.00
C ASN A 95 6.28 -8.65 -28.85
N PRO A 96 5.90 -8.45 -30.13
CA PRO A 96 6.34 -7.27 -30.89
C PRO A 96 5.90 -5.95 -30.28
N PHE A 97 4.77 -5.92 -29.55
CA PHE A 97 4.37 -4.74 -28.79
C PHE A 97 5.27 -4.53 -27.56
N LEU A 98 5.61 -5.61 -26.86
CA LEU A 98 6.52 -5.55 -25.70
C LEU A 98 7.90 -5.05 -26.12
N ASP A 99 8.48 -5.61 -27.19
CA ASP A 99 9.79 -5.23 -27.73
C ASP A 99 9.86 -3.73 -28.05
N ARG A 100 8.85 -3.22 -28.75
CA ARG A 100 8.79 -1.80 -29.13
C ARG A 100 8.68 -0.84 -27.95
N ASN A 101 8.14 -1.28 -26.82
CA ASN A 101 7.87 -0.42 -25.66
C ASN A 101 8.84 -0.63 -24.51
N GLU A 102 9.70 -1.64 -24.56
CA GLU A 102 10.58 -2.00 -23.45
C GLU A 102 11.45 -0.83 -22.99
N ALA A 103 12.20 -0.19 -23.89
CA ALA A 103 13.08 0.92 -23.52
C ALA A 103 12.32 2.08 -22.86
N ARG A 104 11.17 2.46 -23.44
CA ARG A 104 10.31 3.54 -22.89
C ARG A 104 9.74 3.16 -21.52
N PHE A 105 9.38 1.88 -21.34
CA PHE A 105 8.83 1.40 -20.09
C PHE A 105 9.89 1.30 -18.99
N SER A 106 11.10 0.84 -19.32
CA SER A 106 12.23 0.82 -18.40
C SER A 106 12.59 2.23 -17.93
N GLN A 107 12.61 3.21 -18.85
CA GLN A 107 12.81 4.62 -18.49
C GLN A 107 11.72 5.12 -17.54
N PHE A 108 10.44 4.84 -17.82
CA PHE A 108 9.34 5.20 -16.92
C PHE A 108 9.53 4.58 -15.52
N CYS A 109 9.95 3.32 -15.44
CA CYS A 109 10.23 2.66 -14.17
C CYS A 109 11.38 3.32 -13.40
N ALA A 110 12.44 3.73 -14.09
CA ALA A 110 13.54 4.48 -13.49
C ALA A 110 13.05 5.83 -12.94
N GLU A 111 12.26 6.58 -13.71
CA GLU A 111 11.68 7.86 -13.28
C GLU A 111 10.78 7.71 -12.04
N VAL A 112 10.01 6.62 -11.97
CA VAL A 112 9.18 6.31 -10.78
C VAL A 112 10.04 6.22 -9.53
N VAL A 113 11.14 5.49 -9.63
CA VAL A 113 12.03 5.21 -8.51
C VAL A 113 12.92 6.42 -8.18
N GLU A 114 13.41 7.16 -9.17
CA GLU A 114 14.26 8.35 -8.99
C GLU A 114 13.50 9.55 -8.41
N SER A 115 12.20 9.66 -8.69
CA SER A 115 11.35 10.75 -8.17
C SER A 115 11.30 10.82 -6.64
N GLY A 116 11.73 9.76 -5.94
CA GLY A 116 11.76 9.68 -4.48
C GLY A 116 13.09 10.06 -3.81
N ASN A 117 14.14 10.38 -4.57
CA ASN A 117 15.48 10.64 -4.00
C ASN A 117 15.53 11.91 -3.12
N ASP A 118 14.51 12.77 -3.18
CA ASP A 118 14.38 13.93 -2.30
C ASP A 118 13.81 13.46 -0.94
N LEU A 119 14.67 12.87 -0.11
CA LEU A 119 14.37 12.39 1.24
C LEU A 119 14.11 13.52 2.25
N ALA A 120 13.86 14.76 1.78
CA ALA A 120 13.30 15.80 2.64
C ALA A 120 12.10 15.20 3.40
N PRO A 121 12.00 15.39 4.73
CA PRO A 121 11.08 14.62 5.56
C PRO A 121 9.65 14.83 5.04
N TYR A 122 9.16 13.85 4.27
CA TYR A 122 7.81 13.89 3.77
C TYR A 122 6.88 13.70 4.94
N VAL A 123 6.21 14.77 5.33
CA VAL A 123 5.23 14.72 6.40
C VAL A 123 3.93 14.22 5.80
N PHE A 124 3.53 13.01 6.16
CA PHE A 124 2.20 12.51 5.85
C PHE A 124 1.16 13.46 6.46
N LYS A 125 0.16 13.81 5.66
CA LYS A 125 -0.97 14.61 6.17
C LYS A 125 -1.62 13.87 7.33
N SER A 126 -2.01 14.61 8.38
CA SER A 126 -2.77 14.04 9.48
C SER A 126 -4.08 13.46 8.95
N LEU A 127 -4.47 12.31 9.50
CA LEU A 127 -5.73 11.66 9.16
C LEU A 127 -6.90 12.43 9.78
N PRO A 128 -8.11 12.34 9.20
CA PRO A 128 -9.31 12.81 9.88
C PRO A 128 -9.45 12.12 11.25
N PRO A 129 -9.88 12.83 12.32
CA PRO A 129 -9.98 12.25 13.66
C PRO A 129 -10.81 10.97 13.75
N SER A 130 -11.80 10.80 12.88
CA SER A 130 -12.61 9.58 12.81
C SER A 130 -11.85 8.37 12.27
N VAL A 131 -11.08 8.57 11.20
CA VAL A 131 -10.24 7.51 10.62
C VAL A 131 -9.10 7.16 11.57
N GLU A 132 -8.49 8.18 12.17
CA GLU A 132 -7.41 8.01 13.14
C GLU A 132 -7.88 7.17 14.35
N PHE A 133 -9.03 7.50 14.94
CA PHE A 133 -9.59 6.74 16.07
C PHE A 133 -9.84 5.27 15.70
N GLU A 134 -10.49 5.01 14.58
CA GLU A 134 -10.77 3.64 14.12
C GLU A 134 -9.48 2.84 13.87
N LEU A 135 -8.44 3.47 13.32
CA LEU A 135 -7.14 2.83 13.13
C LEU A 135 -6.48 2.48 14.47
N TRP A 136 -6.42 3.42 15.40
CA TRP A 136 -5.87 3.19 16.73
C TRP A 136 -6.64 2.10 17.48
N TRP A 137 -7.96 2.11 17.38
CA TRP A 137 -8.82 1.11 17.96
C TRP A 137 -8.56 -0.29 17.38
N ASN A 138 -8.51 -0.41 16.06
CA ASN A 138 -8.22 -1.68 15.39
C ASN A 138 -6.83 -2.21 15.75
N LEU A 139 -5.82 -1.34 15.80
CA LEU A 139 -4.47 -1.68 16.23
C LEU A 139 -4.46 -2.17 17.68
N TYR A 140 -5.14 -1.46 18.58
CA TYR A 140 -5.29 -1.85 19.97
C TYR A 140 -5.96 -3.23 20.10
N CYS A 141 -7.08 -3.46 19.42
CA CYS A 141 -7.75 -4.76 19.41
C CYS A 141 -6.83 -5.88 18.91
N PHE A 142 -6.04 -5.62 17.86
CA PHE A 142 -5.06 -6.56 17.34
C PHE A 142 -3.97 -6.88 18.37
N ILE A 143 -3.40 -5.88 19.04
CA ILE A 143 -2.38 -6.06 20.07
C ILE A 143 -2.95 -6.86 21.24
N VAL A 144 -4.10 -6.48 21.77
CA VAL A 144 -4.74 -7.17 22.90
C VAL A 144 -5.07 -8.62 22.57
N ARG A 145 -5.57 -8.88 21.35
CA ARG A 145 -5.87 -10.25 20.88
C ARG A 145 -4.62 -11.12 20.77
N ASN A 146 -3.47 -10.53 20.47
CA ASN A 146 -2.20 -11.25 20.28
C ASN A 146 -1.22 -11.07 21.45
N ARG A 147 -1.66 -10.48 22.58
CA ARG A 147 -0.79 -10.03 23.68
C ARG A 147 0.11 -11.13 24.26
N GLU A 148 -0.40 -12.36 24.39
CA GLU A 148 0.38 -13.47 24.96
C GLU A 148 1.58 -13.83 24.08
N LYS A 149 1.37 -13.89 22.76
CA LYS A 149 2.44 -14.12 21.79
C LYS A 149 3.43 -12.97 21.77
N ILE A 150 2.95 -11.73 21.90
CA ILE A 150 3.80 -10.54 21.98
C ILE A 150 4.67 -10.63 23.25
N TYR A 151 4.11 -10.95 24.41
CA TYR A 151 4.88 -11.11 25.65
C TYR A 151 5.88 -12.25 25.58
N GLU A 152 5.53 -13.37 24.96
CA GLU A 152 6.46 -14.48 24.76
C GLU A 152 7.66 -14.08 23.89
N ILE A 153 7.43 -13.38 22.77
CA ILE A 153 8.50 -12.93 21.88
C ILE A 153 9.35 -11.85 22.54
N THR A 154 8.73 -10.88 23.21
CA THR A 154 9.45 -9.77 23.85
C THR A 154 10.21 -10.22 25.08
N SER A 155 9.67 -11.13 25.91
CA SER A 155 10.38 -11.62 27.11
C SER A 155 11.67 -12.36 26.77
N ARG A 156 11.73 -13.04 25.62
CA ARG A 156 12.94 -13.70 25.12
C ARG A 156 14.04 -12.71 24.70
N LYS A 157 13.68 -11.52 24.23
CA LYS A 157 14.64 -10.50 23.75
C LYS A 157 14.97 -9.47 24.84
N GLU A 158 13.95 -8.95 25.52
CA GLU A 158 14.02 -7.86 26.48
C GLU A 158 12.99 -8.03 27.62
N PRO A 159 13.36 -8.71 28.73
CA PRO A 159 12.43 -8.99 29.82
C PRO A 159 11.95 -7.72 30.54
N LYS A 160 12.81 -6.70 30.72
CA LYS A 160 12.43 -5.43 31.35
C LYS A 160 11.40 -4.64 30.54
N ALA A 161 11.52 -4.65 29.21
CA ALA A 161 10.54 -4.02 28.32
C ALA A 161 9.18 -4.74 28.38
N THR A 162 9.18 -6.05 28.63
CA THR A 162 7.96 -6.86 28.72
C THR A 162 7.11 -6.50 29.93
N GLU A 163 7.72 -6.31 31.10
CA GLU A 163 6.99 -5.88 32.31
C GLU A 163 6.37 -4.50 32.13
N GLU A 164 7.09 -3.57 31.49
CA GLU A 164 6.57 -2.23 31.20
C GLU A 164 5.41 -2.29 30.20
N LEU A 165 5.54 -3.06 29.12
CA LEU A 165 4.47 -3.28 28.14
C LEU A 165 3.22 -3.91 28.79
N GLN A 166 3.39 -4.85 29.72
CA GLN A 166 2.28 -5.45 30.44
C GLN A 166 1.52 -4.42 31.29
N LYS A 167 2.25 -3.54 32.00
CA LYS A 167 1.65 -2.45 32.78
C LYS A 167 0.93 -1.46 31.89
N GLN A 168 1.57 -1.02 30.80
CA GLN A 168 0.99 -0.04 29.88
C GLN A 168 -0.25 -0.57 29.16
N LEU A 169 -0.27 -1.85 28.77
CA LEU A 169 -1.45 -2.48 28.18
C LEU A 169 -2.60 -2.59 29.19
N LEU A 170 -2.31 -2.91 30.46
CA LEU A 170 -3.34 -2.97 31.50
C LEU A 170 -4.03 -1.60 31.71
N VAL A 171 -3.24 -0.53 31.80
CA VAL A 171 -3.75 0.85 32.00
C VAL A 171 -4.47 1.35 30.74
N SER A 172 -3.84 1.18 29.57
CA SER A 172 -4.43 1.59 28.28
C SER A 172 -5.74 0.87 28.00
N ASN A 173 -5.88 -0.40 28.43
CA ASN A 173 -7.11 -1.15 28.23
C ASN A 173 -8.30 -0.50 28.92
N GLN A 174 -8.14 -0.01 30.14
CA GLN A 174 -9.24 0.62 30.88
C GLN A 174 -9.65 1.95 30.24
N TYR A 175 -8.67 2.81 29.96
CA TYR A 175 -8.90 4.13 29.37
C TYR A 175 -9.48 4.07 27.95
N LEU A 176 -8.96 3.19 27.08
CA LEU A 176 -9.43 3.06 25.70
C LEU A 176 -10.84 2.43 25.62
N LEU A 177 -11.19 1.54 26.56
CA LEU A 177 -12.55 1.01 26.65
C LEU A 177 -13.57 2.08 27.06
N GLU A 178 -13.18 3.01 27.94
CA GLU A 178 -14.02 4.15 28.32
C GLU A 178 -14.18 5.13 27.16
N LEU A 179 -13.08 5.53 26.52
CA LEU A 179 -13.10 6.34 25.30
C LEU A 179 -13.94 5.72 24.19
N TYR A 180 -13.83 4.40 23.97
CA TYR A 180 -14.64 3.72 22.97
C TYR A 180 -16.13 3.75 23.30
N ARG A 181 -16.51 3.62 24.58
CA ARG A 181 -17.91 3.75 25.01
C ARG A 181 -18.44 5.15 24.73
N GLU A 182 -17.68 6.17 25.09
CA GLU A 182 -18.04 7.58 24.83
C GLU A 182 -18.14 7.88 23.33
N TYR A 183 -17.16 7.42 22.56
CA TYR A 183 -17.12 7.60 21.10
C TYR A 183 -18.27 6.85 20.41
N SER A 184 -18.54 5.61 20.79
CA SER A 184 -19.68 4.82 20.28
C SER A 184 -21.01 5.50 20.57
N GLN A 185 -21.18 6.08 21.77
CA GLN A 185 -22.39 6.82 22.13
C GLN A 185 -22.51 8.13 21.33
N PHE A 186 -21.42 8.88 21.18
CA PHE A 186 -21.38 10.13 20.43
C PHE A 186 -21.74 9.93 18.95
N TRP A 187 -21.19 8.89 18.29
CA TRP A 187 -21.49 8.63 16.88
C TRP A 187 -22.84 7.98 16.66
N LYS A 188 -23.33 7.11 17.57
CA LYS A 188 -24.71 6.61 17.53
C LYS A 188 -25.76 7.73 17.56
N GLN A 189 -25.46 8.87 18.19
CA GLN A 189 -26.33 10.05 18.20
C GLN A 189 -26.24 10.88 16.91
N LYS A 190 -25.14 10.80 16.15
CA LYS A 190 -24.90 11.56 14.92
C LYS A 190 -25.26 10.81 13.63
N SER A 191 -25.37 9.47 13.70
CA SER A 191 -25.83 8.60 12.62
C SER A 191 -27.36 8.69 12.43
N THR A 192 -27.87 9.88 12.08
CA THR A 192 -29.19 10.00 11.46
C THR A 192 -29.05 9.83 9.94
N PRO A 193 -30.06 9.29 9.24
CA PRO A 193 -30.02 9.04 7.78
C PRO A 193 -29.64 10.26 6.93
N GLU A 194 -29.85 11.48 7.45
CA GLU A 194 -29.56 12.74 6.77
C GLU A 194 -28.06 13.09 6.69
N ASN A 195 -27.22 12.60 7.61
CA ASN A 195 -25.78 12.90 7.61
C ASN A 195 -24.96 11.96 6.71
N ASP A 196 -25.42 10.73 6.48
CA ASP A 196 -24.73 9.76 5.60
C ASP A 196 -24.73 10.18 4.13
N GLN A 197 -25.67 11.05 3.72
CA GLN A 197 -25.69 11.60 2.36
C GLN A 197 -24.55 12.61 2.16
N LYS A 198 -24.20 13.38 3.19
CA LYS A 198 -23.18 14.44 3.13
C LYS A 198 -21.75 13.90 2.99
N TYR A 199 -21.50 12.66 3.40
CA TYR A 199 -20.20 11.98 3.27
C TYR A 199 -20.08 11.12 2.01
N LYS A 200 -21.17 10.94 1.25
CA LYS A 200 -21.13 10.30 -0.08
C LYS A 200 -20.87 11.31 -1.20
N ASP A 201 -21.16 12.58 -0.95
CA ASP A 201 -21.08 13.67 -1.95
C ASP A 201 -19.85 14.58 -1.77
N ALA A 202 -18.83 14.16 -0.99
CA ALA A 202 -17.55 14.86 -0.78
C ALA A 202 -16.36 13.98 -1.19
#